data_AF-A0A7K2YZ89-F1
#
_entry.id   AF-A0A7K2YZ89-F1
#
_cell.length_a   1.000
_cell.length_b   1.000
_cell.length_c   1.000
_cell.angle_alpha   90.00
_cell.angle_beta   90.00
_cell.angle_gamma   90.00
#
_symmetry.space_group_name_H-M   'P 1'
#
loop_
_entity.id
_entity.type
_entity.pdbx_description
1 polymer ?
#
loop_
_entity_poly.entity_id
_entity_poly.type
_entity_poly.pdbx_seq_one_letter_code
_entity_poly.pdbx_strand_id
1 'polypeptide(L)' 'MPRGPSAKEISSFLKEVRDNQKSGGDPAVLASRKAELLEGIAAAHPGDREAARVAKAARAKADRSNGR' A
#
# COMPACT_ATOMS: atom_id res chain seq x y z
N MET A 1 -0.01 7.94 -18.75
CA MET A 1 -1.15 7.39 -17.99
C MET A 1 -0.60 6.70 -16.74
N PRO A 2 -1.08 7.02 -15.53
CA PRO A 2 -0.73 6.23 -14.35
C PRO A 2 -1.18 4.79 -14.56
N ARG A 3 -0.26 3.83 -14.37
CA ARG A 3 -0.57 2.40 -14.42
C ARG A 3 -0.96 1.95 -13.02
N GLY A 4 -2.07 1.22 -12.91
CA GLY A 4 -2.38 0.51 -11.69
C GLY A 4 -1.30 -0.55 -11.41
N PRO A 5 -1.17 -1.00 -10.15
CA PRO A 5 -0.26 -2.09 -9.82
C PRO A 5 -0.68 -3.38 -10.56
N SER A 6 0.31 -4.09 -11.06
CA SER A 6 0.15 -5.39 -11.70
C SER A 6 -0.22 -6.48 -10.68
N ALA A 7 -0.80 -7.57 -11.18
CA ALA A 7 -1.05 -8.77 -10.37
C ALA A 7 0.23 -9.29 -9.70
N LYS A 8 1.39 -9.13 -10.34
CA LYS A 8 2.70 -9.49 -9.77
C LYS A 8 3.08 -8.60 -8.57
N GLU A 9 2.90 -7.28 -8.68
CA GLU A 9 3.15 -6.35 -7.58
C GLU A 9 2.23 -6.63 -6.38
N ILE A 10 0.94 -6.91 -6.64
CA ILE A 10 -0.02 -7.31 -5.60
C ILE A 10 0.40 -8.64 -4.95
N SER A 11 0.79 -9.64 -5.74
CA SER A 11 1.22 -10.95 -5.23
C SER A 11 2.49 -10.86 -4.39
N SER A 12 3.46 -10.00 -4.80
CA SER A 12 4.66 -9.73 -4.02
C SER A 12 4.32 -9.14 -2.66
N PHE A 13 3.40 -8.16 -2.61
CA PHE A 13 2.98 -7.55 -1.37
C PHE A 13 2.28 -8.55 -0.43
N LEU A 14 1.40 -9.42 -0.96
CA LEU A 14 0.76 -10.45 -0.15
C LEU A 14 1.78 -11.45 0.43
N LYS A 15 2.84 -11.77 -0.32
CA LYS A 15 3.96 -12.56 0.19
C LYS A 15 4.70 -11.83 1.31
N GLU A 16 5.02 -10.55 1.13
CA GLU A 16 5.67 -9.73 2.15
C GLU A 16 4.84 -9.66 3.45
N VAL A 17 3.51 -9.53 3.34
CA VAL A 17 2.60 -9.57 4.51
C VAL A 17 2.69 -10.91 5.23
N ARG A 18 2.65 -12.03 4.50
CA ARG A 18 2.77 -13.37 5.07
C ARG A 18 4.13 -13.56 5.76
N ASP A 19 5.20 -13.12 5.12
CA ASP A 19 6.56 -13.30 5.64
C ASP A 19 6.75 -12.46 6.91
N ASN A 20 6.26 -11.21 6.92
CA ASN A 20 6.28 -10.34 8.08
C ASN A 20 5.49 -10.92 9.28
N GLN A 21 4.33 -11.53 9.04
CA GLN A 21 3.56 -12.24 10.08
C GLN A 21 4.35 -13.39 10.72
N LYS A 22 5.25 -14.04 9.97
CA LYS A 22 6.06 -15.16 10.47
C LYS A 22 7.34 -14.71 11.17
N SER A 23 7.98 -13.65 10.68
CA SER A 23 9.30 -13.21 11.15
C SER A 23 9.27 -12.03 12.11
N GLY A 24 8.11 -11.39 12.31
CA GLY A 24 8.01 -10.17 13.12
C GLY A 24 8.72 -8.98 12.48
N GLY A 25 8.70 -8.90 11.15
CA GLY A 25 9.35 -7.81 10.41
C GLY A 25 8.75 -6.43 10.68
N ASP A 26 9.37 -5.39 10.14
CA ASP A 26 8.94 -4.01 10.40
C ASP A 26 7.54 -3.69 9.81
N PRO A 27 6.53 -3.41 10.66
CA PRO A 27 5.20 -3.05 10.20
C PRO A 27 5.16 -1.71 9.47
N ALA A 28 6.14 -0.82 9.65
CA ALA A 28 6.23 0.47 9.00
C ALA A 28 6.59 0.35 7.51
N VAL A 29 7.49 -0.58 7.17
CA VAL A 29 7.81 -0.95 5.79
C VAL A 29 6.57 -1.48 5.07
N LEU A 30 5.81 -2.39 5.71
CA LEU A 30 4.56 -2.89 5.13
C LEU A 30 3.50 -1.82 4.95
N ALA A 31 3.36 -0.90 5.91
CA ALA A 31 2.41 0.19 5.82
C ALA A 31 2.74 1.12 4.65
N SER A 32 4.03 1.41 4.44
CA SER A 32 4.52 2.22 3.32
C SER A 32 4.23 1.56 1.97
N ARG A 33 4.62 0.28 1.82
CA ARG A 33 4.35 -0.52 0.61
C ARG A 33 2.85 -0.61 0.28
N LYS A 34 2.01 -0.76 1.30
CA LYS A 34 0.55 -0.76 1.16
C LYS A 34 0.03 0.57 0.63
N ALA A 35 0.55 1.69 1.14
CA ALA A 35 0.13 3.02 0.72
C ALA A 35 0.47 3.25 -0.77
N GLU A 36 1.69 2.92 -1.19
CA GLU A 36 2.13 3.06 -2.58
C GLU A 36 1.26 2.27 -3.56
N LEU A 37 0.87 1.04 -3.21
CA LEU A 37 -0.03 0.24 -4.05
C LEU A 37 -1.41 0.88 -4.18
N LEU A 38 -1.98 1.37 -3.08
CA LEU A 38 -3.29 2.01 -3.08
C LEU A 38 -3.28 3.35 -3.82
N GLU A 39 -2.19 4.12 -3.71
CA GLU A 39 -1.99 5.34 -4.49
C GLU A 39 -1.90 5.04 -5.98
N GLY A 40 -1.21 3.97 -6.38
CA GLY A 40 -1.18 3.51 -7.78
C GLY A 40 -2.58 3.13 -8.31
N ILE A 41 -3.39 2.45 -7.50
CA ILE A 41 -4.79 2.13 -7.85
C ILE A 41 -5.63 3.40 -8.00
N ALA A 42 -5.55 4.32 -7.03
CA ALA A 42 -6.28 5.57 -7.07
C ALA A 42 -5.89 6.44 -8.28
N ALA A 43 -4.60 6.49 -8.61
CA ALA A 43 -4.10 7.21 -9.77
C ALA A 43 -4.62 6.60 -11.09
N ALA A 44 -4.70 5.27 -11.18
CA ALA A 44 -5.25 4.58 -12.35
C ALA A 44 -6.76 4.78 -12.53
N HIS A 45 -7.48 5.11 -11.45
CA HIS A 45 -8.92 5.34 -11.42
C HIS A 45 -9.28 6.73 -10.87
N PRO A 46 -9.01 7.82 -11.60
CA PRO A 46 -9.14 9.19 -11.08
C PRO A 46 -10.59 9.60 -10.74
N GLY A 47 -11.60 8.86 -11.21
CA GLY A 47 -13.01 9.06 -10.84
C GLY A 47 -13.44 8.31 -9.58
N ASP A 48 -12.62 7.37 -9.09
CA ASP A 48 -12.94 6.56 -7.92
C ASP A 48 -12.54 7.31 -6.63
N ARG A 49 -13.52 8.01 -6.07
CA ARG A 49 -13.37 8.78 -4.82
C ARG A 49 -13.04 7.89 -3.63
N GLU A 50 -13.53 6.64 -3.61
CA GLU A 50 -13.24 5.72 -2.52
C GLU A 50 -11.80 5.20 -2.61
N ALA A 51 -11.30 4.88 -3.81
CA ALA A 51 -9.90 4.53 -4.01
C ALA A 51 -8.97 5.66 -3.55
N ALA A 52 -9.26 6.91 -3.91
CA ALA A 52 -8.50 8.07 -3.46
C ALA A 52 -8.53 8.25 -1.93
N ARG A 53 -9.70 8.07 -1.31
CA ARG A 53 -9.87 8.17 0.15
C ARG A 53 -9.09 7.08 0.89
N VAL A 54 -9.17 5.84 0.41
CA VAL A 54 -8.47 4.69 0.98
C VAL A 54 -6.95 4.83 0.84
N ALA A 55 -6.47 5.30 -0.32
CA ALA A 55 -5.04 5.58 -0.53
C ALA A 55 -4.52 6.63 0.46
N LYS A 56 -5.24 7.76 0.61
CA LYS A 56 -4.87 8.82 1.57
C LYS A 56 -4.84 8.31 3.02
N ALA A 57 -5.82 7.49 3.41
CA ALA A 57 -5.87 6.90 4.74
C ALA A 57 -4.70 5.92 4.99
N ALA A 58 -4.33 5.15 3.96
CA ALA A 58 -3.18 4.25 4.03
C ALA A 58 -1.86 5.02 4.16
N ARG A 59 -1.70 6.11 3.41
CA ARG A 59 -0.51 6.97 3.51
C ARG A 59 -0.36 7.60 4.88
N ALA A 60 -1.42 8.17 5.42
CA ALA A 60 -1.42 8.73 6.76
C ALA A 60 -1.08 7.67 7.83
N LYS A 61 -1.46 6.40 7.62
CA LYS A 61 -1.07 5.30 8.50
C LYS A 61 0.42 4.96 8.36
N ALA A 62 0.95 4.93 7.14
CA ALA A 62 2.37 4.71 6.89
C ALA A 62 3.24 5.78 7.55
N ASP A 63 2.89 7.05 7.39
CA ASP A 63 3.63 8.16 7.98
C ASP A 63 3.65 8.07 9.52
N ARG A 64 2.53 7.69 10.14
CA ARG A 64 2.47 7.43 11.59
C ARG A 64 3.33 6.23 12.04
N SER A 65 3.47 5.22 11.17
CA SER A 65 4.31 4.06 11.45
C SER A 65 5.80 4.35 11.28
N ASN A 66 6.18 5.23 10.36
CA ASN A 66 7.58 5.62 10.11
C ASN A 66 8.11 6.69 11.07
N GLY A 67 7.24 7.49 11.69
CA GLY A 67 7.63 8.59 12.58
C GLY A 67 7.70 8.23 14.07
N ARG A 68 7.83 6.93 14.41
CA ARG A 68 7.83 6.44 15.80
C ARG A 68 9.21 5.96 16.24
#